data_AF-A0A7X0HJ30-F1
#
_entry.id   AF-A0A7X0HJ30-F1
#
_cell.length_a   1.000
_cell.length_b   1.000
_cell.length_c   1.000
_cell.angle_alpha   90.00
_cell.angle_beta   90.00
_cell.angle_gamma   90.00
#
_symmetry.space_group_name_H-M   'P 1'
#
loop_
_entity.id
_entity.type
_entity.pdbx_description
1 polymer ?
#
loop_
_entity_poly.entity_id
_entity_poly.type
_entity_poly.pdbx_seq_one_letter_code
_entity_poly.pdbx_strand_id
1 'polypeptide(L)'
;MSAHAGRGARGSLRAVFVPVRPRAPVGTERGSGGLFGGTQDPSTPLADLRAWNDLVAVPAEPRLFPGAHMYPAQEVAGLAGEVVRGLDAVAPRAALVRGSVA
;
A
#
# COMPACT_ATOMS: atom_id res chain seq x y z
N MET A 1 13.32 -10.54 -60.13
CA MET A 1 13.86 -9.63 -59.10
C MET A 1 12.84 -9.55 -57.98
N SER A 2 13.23 -9.97 -56.78
CA SER A 2 12.42 -10.01 -55.57
C SER A 2 12.38 -8.67 -54.84
N ALA A 3 11.21 -8.36 -54.25
CA ALA A 3 10.97 -7.71 -52.94
C ALA A 3 9.43 -7.56 -52.84
N HIS A 4 8.64 -8.18 -51.97
CA HIS A 4 8.71 -8.52 -50.55
C HIS A 4 8.88 -7.32 -49.62
N ALA A 5 7.74 -6.73 -49.24
CA ALA A 5 7.42 -6.10 -47.95
C ALA A 5 6.09 -5.34 -48.16
N GLY A 6 5.07 -5.36 -47.30
CA GLY A 6 4.87 -5.94 -45.99
C GLY A 6 3.54 -5.37 -45.50
N ARG A 7 2.64 -6.22 -45.03
CA ARG A 7 1.38 -5.82 -44.38
C ARG A 7 1.68 -4.90 -43.21
N GLY A 8 1.08 -3.72 -43.21
CA GLY A 8 0.95 -2.86 -42.03
C GLY A 8 -0.51 -2.51 -41.83
N ALA A 9 -1.32 -3.48 -41.40
CA ALA A 9 -2.67 -3.19 -40.92
C ALA A 9 -2.53 -2.24 -39.73
N ARG A 10 -2.96 -0.99 -39.90
CA ARG A 10 -3.02 -0.01 -38.82
C ARG A 10 -4.07 -0.50 -37.82
N GLY A 11 -3.62 -1.24 -36.81
CA GLY A 11 -4.43 -1.62 -35.67
C GLY A 11 -4.89 -0.35 -34.97
N SER A 12 -6.15 0.00 -35.14
CA SER A 12 -6.82 1.02 -34.33
C SER A 12 -6.87 0.49 -32.90
N LEU A 13 -6.01 1.01 -32.03
CA LEU A 13 -6.11 0.80 -30.59
C LEU A 13 -7.41 1.46 -30.13
N ARG A 14 -8.45 0.65 -29.98
CA ARG A 14 -9.67 1.08 -29.29
C ARG A 14 -9.34 1.20 -27.81
N ALA A 15 -9.30 2.42 -27.30
CA ALA A 15 -9.26 2.65 -25.86
C ALA A 15 -10.54 2.07 -25.25
N VAL A 16 -10.39 1.03 -24.43
CA VAL A 16 -11.48 0.53 -23.59
C VAL A 16 -11.59 1.47 -22.41
N PHE A 17 -12.62 2.30 -22.40
CA PHE A 17 -12.96 3.12 -21.25
C PHE A 17 -13.63 2.22 -20.21
N VAL A 18 -12.88 1.75 -19.22
CA VAL A 18 -13.46 1.14 -18.02
C VAL A 18 -13.87 2.30 -17.12
N PRO A 19 -15.16 2.52 -16.85
CA PRO A 19 -15.56 3.53 -15.88
C PRO A 19 -15.10 3.05 -14.50
N VAL A 20 -13.96 3.54 -14.05
CA VAL A 20 -13.59 3.48 -12.64
C VAL A 20 -14.57 4.42 -11.97
N ARG A 21 -15.51 3.88 -11.19
CA ARG A 21 -16.37 4.69 -10.33
C ARG A 21 -15.47 5.66 -9.56
N PRO A 22 -15.85 6.94 -9.40
CA PRO A 22 -15.08 7.85 -8.58
C PRO A 22 -14.87 7.17 -7.23
N ARG A 23 -13.60 6.93 -6.88
CA ARG A 23 -13.23 6.49 -5.54
C ARG A 23 -13.86 7.52 -4.61
N ALA A 24 -14.67 7.06 -3.65
CA ALA A 24 -15.25 7.94 -2.65
C ALA A 24 -14.14 8.86 -2.10
N PRO A 25 -14.46 10.14 -1.76
CA PRO A 25 -13.46 11.03 -1.21
C PRO A 25 -12.75 10.32 -0.06
N VAL A 26 -11.42 10.36 -0.07
CA VAL A 26 -10.61 9.82 1.03
C VAL A 26 -11.01 10.58 2.28
N GLY A 27 -11.90 9.98 3.06
CA GLY A 27 -12.59 10.65 4.14
C GLY A 27 -13.80 9.85 4.57
N THR A 28 -13.55 8.78 5.34
CA THR A 28 -14.44 8.25 6.41
C THR A 28 -14.02 6.86 6.89
N GLU A 29 -13.03 6.22 6.27
CA GLU A 29 -12.42 5.02 6.83
C GLU A 29 -11.33 5.42 7.83
N ARG A 30 -11.67 5.38 9.12
CA ARG A 30 -10.75 5.56 10.25
C ARG A 30 -9.75 4.39 10.30
N GLY A 31 -8.81 4.36 9.36
CA GLY A 31 -7.61 3.55 9.48
C GLY A 31 -6.47 4.41 10.02
N SER A 32 -5.91 4.06 11.17
CA SER A 32 -4.60 4.60 11.57
C SER A 32 -3.55 4.04 10.62
N GLY A 33 -2.91 4.89 9.81
CA GLY A 33 -1.74 4.49 9.04
C GLY A 33 -0.59 4.09 9.97
N GLY A 34 0.25 3.14 9.58
CA GLY A 34 1.48 2.82 10.29
C GLY A 34 2.63 3.69 9.81
N LEU A 35 3.41 4.27 10.73
CA LEU A 35 4.66 4.95 10.43
C LEU A 35 5.82 4.01 10.75
N PHE A 36 6.72 3.81 9.78
CA PHE A 36 7.84 2.88 9.89
C PHE A 36 9.15 3.55 9.47
N GLY A 37 10.25 3.22 10.15
CA GLY A 37 11.57 3.78 9.86
C GLY A 37 12.70 2.90 10.35
N GLY A 38 13.93 3.20 9.91
CA GLY A 38 15.15 2.56 10.38
C GLY A 38 15.75 3.32 11.56
N THR A 39 16.20 2.60 12.60
CA THR A 39 16.88 3.19 13.78
C THR A 39 18.16 3.95 13.42
N GLN A 40 18.75 3.66 12.26
CA GLN A 40 20.00 4.26 11.78
C GLN A 40 19.82 4.92 10.42
N ASP A 41 18.59 5.24 10.00
CA ASP A 41 18.35 5.88 8.71
C ASP A 41 18.61 7.40 8.79
N PRO A 42 19.72 7.91 8.21
CA PRO A 42 20.00 9.34 8.23
C PRO A 42 19.10 10.14 7.27
N SER A 43 18.45 9.47 6.30
CA SER A 43 17.59 10.11 5.31
C SER A 43 16.21 10.45 5.86
N THR A 44 15.77 9.73 6.89
CA THR A 44 14.47 9.92 7.54
C THR A 44 14.64 9.93 9.06
N PRO A 45 15.09 11.04 9.64
CA PRO A 45 15.13 11.22 11.09
C PRO A 45 13.76 10.98 11.73
N LEU A 46 13.75 10.55 13.00
CA LEU A 46 12.50 10.28 13.74
C LEU A 46 11.57 11.50 13.80
N ALA A 47 12.12 12.72 13.89
CA ALA A 47 11.33 13.94 13.89
C ALA A 47 10.55 14.12 12.58
N ASP A 48 11.19 13.88 11.44
CA ASP A 48 10.58 13.99 10.12
C ASP A 48 9.53 12.89 9.90
N LEU A 49 9.81 11.68 10.41
CA LEU A 49 8.82 10.60 10.39
C LEU A 49 7.58 10.94 11.22
N ARG A 50 7.75 11.59 12.39
CA ARG A 50 6.65 12.06 13.24
C ARG A 50 5.85 13.19 12.59
N ALA A 51 6.47 14.05 11.78
CA ALA A 51 5.77 15.15 11.11
C ALA A 51 4.66 14.68 10.15
N TRP A 52 4.71 13.43 9.68
CA TRP A 52 3.61 12.83 8.91
C TRP A 52 2.28 12.76 9.67
N ASN A 53 2.32 12.78 11.01
CA ASN A 53 1.11 12.81 11.83
C ASN A 53 0.28 14.08 11.64
N ASP A 54 0.87 15.18 11.16
CA ASP A 54 0.16 16.43 10.90
C ASP A 54 -0.80 16.32 9.69
N LEU A 55 -0.65 15.27 8.88
CA LEU A 55 -1.43 15.07 7.64
C LEU A 55 -2.60 14.09 7.82
N VAL A 56 -2.77 13.48 8.99
CA VAL A 56 -3.76 12.42 9.22
C VAL A 56 -4.66 12.72 10.41
N ALA A 57 -5.90 12.25 10.36
CA ALA A 57 -6.89 12.47 11.43
C ALA A 57 -6.61 11.64 12.69
N VAL A 58 -5.90 10.51 12.55
CA VAL A 58 -5.52 9.64 13.66
C VAL A 58 -4.00 9.45 13.59
N PRO A 59 -3.23 10.09 14.49
CA PRO A 59 -1.78 9.97 14.49
C PRO A 59 -1.35 8.55 14.92
N ALA A 60 -0.17 8.16 14.47
CA ALA A 60 0.46 6.89 14.84
C ALA A 60 1.85 7.13 15.45
N GLU A 61 2.22 6.31 16.42
CA GLU A 61 3.60 6.30 16.92
C GLU A 61 4.49 5.56 15.91
N PRO A 62 5.61 6.13 15.46
CA PRO A 62 6.54 5.45 14.59
C PRO A 62 7.09 4.15 15.21
N ARG A 63 7.09 3.08 14.44
CA ARG A 63 7.77 1.83 14.77
C ARG A 63 9.11 1.78 14.04
N LEU A 64 10.18 1.71 14.81
CA LEU A 64 11.53 1.67 14.28
C LEU A 64 12.05 0.25 14.19
N PHE A 65 12.68 -0.07 13.07
CA PHE A 65 13.32 -1.35 12.80
C PHE A 65 14.85 -1.19 12.85
N PRO A 66 15.60 -2.24 13.23
CA PRO A 66 17.04 -2.26 13.08
C PRO A 66 17.47 -1.95 11.64
N GLY A 67 18.52 -1.13 11.49
CA GLY A 67 19.11 -0.80 10.18
C GLY A 67 18.83 0.61 9.70
N ALA A 68 19.44 0.93 8.55
CA ALA A 68 19.33 2.21 7.86
C ALA A 68 18.16 2.19 6.86
N HIS A 69 18.23 2.99 5.79
CA HIS A 69 17.15 3.12 4.80
C HIS A 69 16.65 1.79 4.20
N MET A 70 17.51 0.78 4.11
CA MET A 70 17.17 -0.56 3.61
C MET A 70 16.54 -1.48 4.67
N TYR A 71 16.10 -0.94 5.82
CA TYR A 71 15.40 -1.70 6.86
C TYR A 71 14.22 -2.55 6.33
N PRO A 72 13.44 -2.17 5.28
CA PRO A 72 12.35 -3.03 4.81
C PRO A 72 12.84 -4.36 4.23
N ALA A 73 14.04 -4.37 3.64
CA ALA A 73 14.65 -5.57 3.09
C ALA A 73 15.28 -6.46 4.18
N GLN A 74 15.78 -5.84 5.25
CA GLN A 74 16.45 -6.52 6.35
C GLN A 74 15.44 -7.12 7.35
N GLU A 75 14.34 -6.40 7.58
CA GLU A 75 13.34 -6.71 8.61
C GLU A 75 11.97 -7.07 7.99
N VAL A 76 11.98 -7.72 6.82
CA VAL A 76 10.78 -8.01 6.02
C VAL A 76 9.69 -8.73 6.82
N ALA A 77 10.06 -9.70 7.66
CA ALA A 77 9.11 -10.47 8.46
C ALA A 77 8.48 -9.61 9.57
N GLY A 78 9.28 -8.78 10.24
CA GLY A 78 8.82 -7.87 11.27
C GLY A 78 7.88 -6.80 10.70
N LEU A 79 8.28 -6.20 9.59
CA LEU A 79 7.49 -5.18 8.89
C LEU A 79 6.17 -5.76 8.34
N ALA A 80 6.21 -6.92 7.67
CA ALA A 80 5.01 -7.58 7.18
C ALA A 80 4.04 -7.94 8.33
N GLY A 81 4.57 -8.40 9.47
CA GLY A 81 3.78 -8.67 10.66
C GLY A 81 3.05 -7.43 11.20
N GLU A 82 3.71 -6.27 11.19
CA GLU A 82 3.06 -5.00 11.59
C GLU A 82 1.98 -4.55 10.60
N VAL A 83 2.23 -4.69 9.29
CA VAL A 83 1.25 -4.36 8.26
C VAL A 83 0.01 -5.24 8.40
N VAL A 84 0.18 -6.55 8.57
CA VAL A 84 -0.94 -7.49 8.79
C VAL A 84 -1.72 -7.12 10.06
N ARG A 85 -1.03 -6.84 11.18
CA ARG A 85 -1.69 -6.38 12.42
C ARG A 85 -2.52 -5.12 12.21
N GLY A 86 -1.98 -4.15 11.46
CA GLY A 86 -2.68 -2.91 11.13
C GLY A 86 -3.95 -3.17 10.30
N LEU A 87 -3.86 -4.07 9.32
CA LEU A 87 -4.99 -4.47 8.48
C LEU A 87 -6.07 -5.22 9.28
N ASP A 88 -5.67 -6.12 10.19
CA ASP A 88 -6.61 -6.84 11.07
C ASP A 88 -7.35 -5.90 12.02
N ALA A 89 -6.71 -4.81 12.46
CA ALA A 89 -7.32 -3.82 13.35
C ALA A 89 -8.39 -2.95 12.65
N VAL A 90 -8.30 -2.77 11.34
CA VAL A 90 -9.25 -1.99 10.54
C VAL A 90 -10.30 -2.84 9.84
N ALA A 91 -10.03 -4.14 9.66
CA ALA A 91 -11.02 -5.07 9.14
C ALA A 91 -12.17 -5.20 10.16
N PRO A 92 -13.43 -4.92 9.79
CA PRO A 92 -14.53 -5.38 10.60
C PRO A 92 -14.36 -6.90 10.73
N ARG A 93 -14.47 -7.43 11.95
CA ARG A 93 -14.53 -8.87 12.21
C ARG A 93 -15.67 -9.42 11.37
N ALA A 94 -15.38 -9.78 10.11
CA ALA A 94 -16.34 -10.37 9.22
C ALA A 94 -16.76 -11.64 9.95
N ALA A 95 -18.03 -11.66 10.35
CA ALA A 95 -18.65 -12.77 11.02
C ALA A 95 -18.14 -14.05 10.36
N LEU A 96 -17.52 -14.90 11.16
CA LEU A 96 -17.25 -16.28 10.79
C LEU A 96 -18.64 -16.87 10.52
N VAL A 97 -19.15 -16.74 9.30
CA VAL A 97 -20.25 -17.53 8.79
C VAL A 97 -19.64 -18.90 8.61
N ARG A 98 -19.55 -19.65 9.72
CA ARG A 98 -19.45 -21.11 9.63
C ARG A 98 -20.75 -21.53 8.98
N GLY A 99 -20.67 -21.87 7.69
CA GLY A 99 -21.72 -22.62 7.04
C GLY A 99 -21.93 -23.88 7.85
N SER A 100 -23.03 -23.92 8.61
CA SER A 100 -23.62 -25.15 9.07
C SER A 100 -24.20 -25.81 7.83
N VAL A 101 -23.49 -26.80 7.28
CA VAL A 101 -24.09 -27.74 6.36
C VAL A 101 -24.94 -28.66 7.23
N ALA A 102 -26.25 -28.53 7.07
CA ALA A 102 -27.26 -29.43 7.62
C ALA A 102 -27.16 -30.83 6.98
#